data_AF-A0A438WBI0-F1
#
_entry.id   AF-A0A438WBI0-F1
#
_cell.length_a   1.000
_cell.length_b   1.000
_cell.length_c   1.000
_cell.angle_alpha   90.00
_cell.angle_beta   90.00
_cell.angle_gamma   90.00
#
_symmetry.space_group_name_H-M   'P 1'
#
loop_
_entity.id
_entity.type
_entity.pdbx_description
1 polymer ?
#
loop_
_entity_poly.entity_id
_entity_poly.type
_entity_poly.pdbx_seq_one_letter_code
_entity_poly.pdbx_strand_id
1 'polypeptide(L)'
;LVKKIVKEFIEKGMTQQELDDAKKFLLGSEPLRNETISSRLNTTYNYFYLGLPLNFNQTLLDQIQKMTLKEINDFIKVHTEINDLTFAIVSNKKKDK
;
A
#
# COMPACT_ATOMS: atom_id res chain seq x y z
N LEU A 1 9.49 -0.16 -19.07
CA LEU A 1 9.27 -1.28 -18.13
C LEU A 1 8.18 -0.97 -17.11
N VAL A 2 8.34 0.06 -16.26
CA VAL A 2 7.36 0.41 -15.20
C VAL A 2 5.92 0.56 -15.71
N LYS A 3 5.69 1.41 -16.72
CA LYS A 3 4.35 1.59 -17.32
C LYS A 3 3.70 0.27 -17.78
N LYS A 4 4.50 -0.65 -18.34
CA LYS A 4 4.03 -1.96 -18.81
C LYS A 4 3.59 -2.84 -17.64
N ILE A 5 4.41 -2.92 -16.59
CA ILE A 5 4.10 -3.74 -15.40
C ILE A 5 2.83 -3.22 -14.72
N VAL A 6 2.71 -1.90 -14.53
CA VAL A 6 1.53 -1.29 -13.91
C VAL A 6 0.28 -1.55 -14.74
N LYS A 7 0.35 -1.37 -16.07
CA LYS A 7 -0.77 -1.68 -16.96
C LYS A 7 -1.19 -3.15 -16.87
N GLU A 8 -0.23 -4.07 -16.93
CA GLU A 8 -0.53 -5.50 -16.81
C GLU A 8 -1.13 -5.88 -15.45
N PHE A 9 -0.70 -5.22 -14.36
CA PHE A 9 -1.27 -5.42 -13.04
C PHE A 9 -2.72 -4.94 -12.97
N ILE A 10 -3.05 -3.81 -13.60
CA ILE A 10 -4.43 -3.30 -13.65
C ILE A 10 -5.33 -4.23 -14.47
N GLU A 11 -4.82 -4.74 -15.61
CA GLU A 11 -5.57 -5.64 -16.49
C GLU A 11 -5.80 -7.02 -15.88
N LYS A 12 -4.77 -7.61 -15.27
CA LYS A 12 -4.79 -9.00 -14.78
C LYS A 12 -5.22 -9.10 -13.32
N GLY A 13 -5.02 -8.04 -12.54
CA GLY A 13 -5.17 -8.06 -11.09
C GLY A 13 -4.03 -8.79 -10.38
N MET A 14 -4.19 -8.93 -9.07
CA MET A 14 -3.32 -9.69 -8.18
C MET A 14 -3.71 -11.17 -8.18
N THR A 15 -2.73 -12.05 -7.95
CA THR A 15 -2.93 -13.49 -7.71
C THR A 15 -3.22 -13.78 -6.24
N GLN A 16 -3.76 -14.97 -5.94
CA GLN A 16 -4.01 -15.38 -4.55
C GLN A 16 -2.72 -15.42 -3.72
N GLN A 17 -1.62 -15.92 -4.29
CA GLN A 17 -0.32 -15.99 -3.61
C GLN A 17 0.18 -14.60 -3.23
N GLU A 18 0.11 -13.64 -4.15
CA GLU A 18 0.53 -12.27 -3.87
C GLU A 18 -0.32 -11.63 -2.77
N LEU A 19 -1.65 -11.88 -2.75
CA LEU A 19 -2.52 -11.40 -1.68
C LEU A 19 -2.13 -11.99 -0.33
N ASP A 20 -1.87 -13.30 -0.27
CA ASP A 20 -1.50 -13.98 0.97
C ASP A 20 -0.15 -13.50 1.49
N ASP A 21 0.83 -13.30 0.59
CA ASP A 21 2.13 -12.74 0.94
C ASP A 21 2.03 -11.29 1.43
N ALA A 22 1.22 -10.46 0.77
CA ALA A 22 0.97 -9.08 1.19
C ALA A 22 0.31 -9.03 2.57
N LYS A 23 -0.71 -9.85 2.82
CA LYS A 23 -1.36 -9.95 4.14
C LYS A 23 -0.38 -10.38 5.21
N LYS A 24 0.41 -11.42 4.95
CA LYS A 24 1.42 -11.93 5.88
C LYS A 24 2.44 -10.85 6.23
N PHE A 25 2.91 -10.11 5.24
CA PHE A 25 3.85 -9.00 5.46
C PHE A 25 3.23 -7.87 6.30
N LEU A 26 2.03 -7.41 5.95
CA LEU A 26 1.36 -6.30 6.65
C LEU A 26 1.01 -6.67 8.09
N LEU A 27 0.43 -7.85 8.33
CA LEU A 27 0.08 -8.33 9.66
C LEU A 27 1.32 -8.64 10.50
N GLY A 28 2.33 -9.28 9.90
CA GLY A 28 3.57 -9.67 10.58
C GLY A 28 4.49 -8.50 10.92
N SER A 29 4.39 -7.38 10.20
CA SER A 29 5.19 -6.17 10.46
C SER A 29 4.60 -5.24 11.52
N GLU A 30 3.37 -5.51 11.98
CA GLU A 30 2.67 -4.66 12.94
C GLU A 30 3.38 -4.49 14.30
N PRO A 31 3.96 -5.55 14.91
CA PRO A 31 4.72 -5.40 16.14
C PRO A 31 5.92 -4.45 15.98
N LEU A 32 6.62 -4.55 14.85
CA LEU A 32 7.78 -3.70 14.55
C LEU A 32 7.36 -2.25 14.32
N ARG A 33 6.24 -2.01 13.60
CA ARG A 33 5.71 -0.65 13.38
C ARG A 33 5.36 0.06 14.69
N ASN A 34 4.96 -0.69 15.71
CA ASN A 34 4.60 -0.16 17.02
C ASN A 34 5.68 -0.35 18.09
N GLU A 35 6.92 -0.65 17.74
CA GLU A 35 7.94 -0.98 18.74
C GLU A 35 8.24 0.19 19.70
N THR A 36 8.20 1.43 19.22
CA THR A 36 8.51 2.63 20.02
C THR A 36 7.26 3.40 20.48
N ILE A 37 7.40 4.18 21.55
CA ILE A 37 6.35 5.09 22.01
C ILE A 37 6.09 6.18 20.97
N SER A 38 7.16 6.74 20.37
CA SER A 38 7.05 7.78 19.37
C SER A 38 6.25 7.32 18.14
N SER A 39 6.48 6.09 17.67
CA SER A 39 5.72 5.50 16.56
C SER A 39 4.24 5.36 16.92
N ARG A 40 3.94 4.80 18.10
CA ARG A 40 2.55 4.61 18.57
C ARG A 40 1.81 5.94 18.74
N LEU A 41 2.48 6.94 19.32
CA LEU A 41 1.92 8.28 19.50
C LEU A 41 1.62 8.94 18.15
N ASN A 42 2.58 8.89 17.21
CA ASN A 42 2.39 9.46 15.88
C ASN A 42 1.20 8.79 15.15
N THR A 43 1.09 7.46 15.17
CA THR A 43 -0.04 6.75 14.56
C THR A 43 -1.37 7.17 15.18
N THR A 44 -1.45 7.22 16.52
CA THR A 44 -2.67 7.61 17.25
C THR A 44 -3.07 9.06 16.96
N TYR A 45 -2.09 9.96 16.90
CA TYR A 45 -2.30 11.36 16.53
C TYR A 45 -2.85 11.50 15.11
N ASN A 46 -2.33 10.74 14.14
CA ASN A 46 -2.86 10.73 12.77
C ASN A 46 -4.30 10.22 12.72
N TYR A 47 -4.64 9.19 13.49
CA TYR A 47 -6.04 8.73 13.58
C TYR A 47 -6.96 9.82 14.11
N PHE A 48 -6.57 10.49 15.19
CA PHE A 48 -7.33 11.63 15.72
C PHE A 48 -7.53 12.72 14.67
N TYR A 49 -6.45 13.11 13.97
CA TYR A 49 -6.50 14.15 12.94
C TYR A 49 -7.43 13.79 11.76
N LEU A 50 -7.50 12.51 11.41
CA LEU A 50 -8.40 11.99 10.37
C LEU A 50 -9.84 11.72 10.87
N GLY A 51 -10.15 12.00 12.15
CA GLY A 51 -11.45 11.74 12.75
C GLY A 51 -11.74 10.25 13.01
N LEU A 52 -10.70 9.42 13.04
CA LEU A 52 -10.78 7.98 13.30
C LEU A 52 -10.66 7.67 14.81
N PRO A 53 -11.17 6.53 15.28
CA PRO A 53 -10.92 6.06 16.64
C PRO A 53 -9.42 5.99 16.97
N LEU A 54 -9.03 6.34 18.20
CA LEU A 54 -7.62 6.31 18.62
C LEU A 54 -6.98 4.92 18.50
N ASN A 55 -7.79 3.86 18.61
CA ASN A 55 -7.41 2.46 18.48
C ASN A 55 -7.76 1.85 17.10
N PHE A 56 -7.94 2.67 16.06
CA PHE A 56 -8.36 2.22 14.72
C PHE A 56 -7.47 1.14 14.09
N ASN A 57 -6.23 1.01 14.58
CA ASN A 57 -5.33 -0.04 14.15
C ASN A 57 -5.94 -1.46 14.23
N GLN A 58 -6.71 -1.77 15.28
CA GLN A 58 -7.37 -3.07 15.38
C GLN A 58 -8.34 -3.30 14.22
N THR A 59 -9.14 -2.27 13.88
CA THR A 59 -10.05 -2.31 12.73
C THR A 59 -9.30 -2.52 11.42
N LEU A 60 -8.16 -1.84 11.25
CA LEU A 60 -7.32 -1.97 10.06
C LEU A 60 -6.78 -3.41 9.89
N LEU A 61 -6.25 -4.00 10.96
CA LEU A 61 -5.72 -5.37 10.92
C LEU A 61 -6.82 -6.39 10.61
N ASP A 62 -7.98 -6.23 11.24
CA ASP A 62 -9.14 -7.10 10.98
C ASP A 62 -9.61 -7.00 9.51
N GLN A 63 -9.60 -5.79 8.94
CA GLN A 63 -9.93 -5.56 7.53
C GLN A 63 -8.91 -6.22 6.59
N ILE A 64 -7.61 -6.07 6.86
CA ILE A 64 -6.54 -6.71 6.07
C ILE A 64 -6.69 -8.23 6.10
N GLN A 65 -6.98 -8.81 7.27
CA GLN A 65 -7.17 -10.26 7.41
C GLN A 65 -8.34 -10.77 6.57
N LYS A 66 -9.48 -10.07 6.60
CA LYS A 66 -10.73 -10.45 5.92
C LYS A 66 -10.76 -10.17 4.43
N MET A 67 -9.89 -9.29 3.94
CA MET A 67 -9.82 -8.85 2.55
C MET A 67 -9.80 -10.02 1.56
N THR A 68 -10.65 -10.01 0.54
CA THR A 68 -10.73 -11.08 -0.44
C THR A 68 -10.03 -10.74 -1.76
N LEU A 69 -9.62 -11.77 -2.50
CA LEU A 69 -9.02 -11.60 -3.82
C LEU A 69 -9.95 -10.88 -4.80
N LYS A 70 -11.25 -11.18 -4.71
CA LYS A 70 -12.27 -10.55 -5.55
C LYS A 70 -12.37 -9.05 -5.26
N GLU A 71 -12.49 -8.66 -3.99
CA GLU A 71 -12.62 -7.24 -3.61
C GLU A 71 -11.42 -6.42 -4.10
N ILE A 72 -10.20 -6.94 -3.96
CA ILE A 72 -8.99 -6.25 -4.42
C ILE A 72 -8.91 -6.17 -5.93
N ASN A 73 -9.21 -7.26 -6.64
CA ASN A 73 -9.18 -7.24 -8.09
C ASN A 73 -10.29 -6.37 -8.69
N ASP A 74 -11.45 -6.30 -8.04
CA ASP A 74 -12.52 -5.37 -8.42
C ASP A 74 -12.08 -3.93 -8.19
N PHE A 75 -11.45 -3.63 -7.04
CA PHE A 75 -10.90 -2.31 -6.75
C PHE A 75 -9.86 -1.90 -7.80
N ILE A 76 -8.86 -2.75 -8.08
CA ILE A 76 -7.80 -2.48 -9.06
C ILE A 76 -8.38 -2.14 -10.44
N LYS A 77 -9.39 -2.88 -10.90
CA LYS A 77 -9.98 -2.70 -12.23
C LYS A 77 -10.76 -1.40 -12.40
N VAL A 78 -11.34 -0.88 -11.31
CA VAL A 78 -12.07 0.40 -11.34
C VAL A 78 -11.11 1.58 -11.37
N HIS A 79 -9.90 1.44 -10.81
CA HIS A 79 -8.92 2.52 -10.65
C HIS A 79 -7.94 2.60 -11.83
N THR A 80 -8.48 2.83 -13.04
CA THR A 80 -7.68 2.89 -14.27
C THR A 80 -6.74 4.11 -14.33
N GLU A 81 -7.00 5.15 -13.54
CA GLU A 81 -6.18 6.37 -13.41
C GLU A 81 -4.75 6.07 -12.95
N ILE A 82 -4.51 4.89 -12.36
CA ILE A 82 -3.17 4.42 -12.01
C ILE A 82 -2.27 4.27 -13.26
N ASN A 83 -2.85 4.19 -14.47
CA ASN A 83 -2.09 4.20 -15.72
C ASN A 83 -1.48 5.58 -16.06
N ASP A 84 -1.97 6.67 -15.48
CA ASP A 84 -1.59 8.04 -15.79
C ASP A 84 -0.31 8.48 -15.04
N LEU A 85 0.73 7.66 -15.19
CA LEU A 85 2.00 7.81 -14.48
C LEU A 85 2.83 9.00 -15.00
N THR A 86 3.14 9.92 -14.09
CA THR A 86 4.10 11.01 -14.30
C THR A 86 5.48 10.64 -13.77
N PHE A 87 6.53 10.91 -14.54
CA PHE A 87 7.91 10.60 -14.17
C PHE A 87 8.74 11.88 -14.08
N ALA A 88 9.43 12.06 -12.94
CA ALA A 88 10.48 13.05 -12.78
C ALA A 88 11.80 12.31 -12.60
N ILE A 89 12.78 12.56 -13.48
CA ILE A 89 14.10 11.92 -13.44
C ILE A 89 15.15 13.00 -13.23
N VAL A 90 15.80 12.97 -12.08
CA VAL A 90 16.97 13.80 -11.80
C VAL A 90 18.21 12.97 -12.09
N SER A 91 19.03 13.41 -13.03
CA SER A 91 20.29 12.77 -13.37
C SER A 91 21.43 13.79 -13.37
N ASN A 92 22.60 13.36 -12.88
CA ASN A 92 23.82 14.14 -13.01
C ASN A 92 24.40 13.89 -14.41
N LYS A 93 24.10 14.75 -15.39
CA LYS A 93 24.76 14.69 -16.70
C LYS A 93 26.24 15.05 -16.53
N LYS A 94 27.14 14.07 -16.64
CA LYS A 94 28.55 14.39 -16.94
C LYS A 94 28.58 15.13 -18.28
N LYS A 95 29.23 16.29 -18.32
CA LYS A 95 29.57 16.96 -19.59
C LYS A 95 30.55 16.05 -20.32
N ASP A 96 30.17 15.57 -21.50
CA ASP A 96 31.12 14.94 -22.41
C ASP A 96 32.24 15.96 -22.68
N LYS A 97 33.49 15.53 -22.44
CA LYS A 97 34.70 16.30 -22.76
C LYS A 97 35.06 16.10 -24.22
#